data_AF-A0A351EPE0-F1
#
_entry.id   AF-A0A351EPE0-F1
#
_cell.length_a   1.000
_cell.length_b   1.000
_cell.length_c   1.000
_cell.angle_alpha   90.00
_cell.angle_beta   90.00
_cell.angle_gamma   90.00
#
_symmetry.space_group_name_H-M   'P 1'
#
loop_
_entity.id
_entity.type
_entity.pdbx_description
1 polymer ?
#
loop_
_entity_poly.entity_id
_entity_poly.type
_entity_poly.pdbx_seq_one_letter_code
_entity_poly.pdbx_strand_id
1 'polypeptide(L)'
;MTQVHEPLAGSLLPSLFHLYRSHPMTPRPRAACPPAPRHRSRSSEPLRHVMASQRQSPLSLERHRHPSPTTHLAPFQYIYCYYLCQNAHPLTLRSASAVPKLGSPMSSFDDPPAPQATTCYRHPSMASGVRCQRCERFICPQCMHQASVGVHCPECTSKTKQKVYTRNTLPGSSGRATQVLIGLNLAVFLLQFVLFDATISDDGRTAQELADNGFFISEEGEWWRVFTSGFGHFGIFHLGMNMYSLHILGPIIERRLGPIRFTLAYMAALVGGSFGALLLDPLAFTMGASGAIFGLLGLLVMMFRSQGISIAQSGLGPVLLLNLFISLSGFVSLGGHAGGFIVGIILGVVYFGADARSAPLFGRDQVKPDIATAVCIVVLFLGCLWAASRWLSAVG
;
A
#
# COMPACT_ATOMS: atom_id res chain seq x y z
N MET A 1 67.84 -26.14 -3.27
CA MET A 1 68.90 -26.46 -2.30
C MET A 1 69.08 -25.21 -1.48
N THR A 2 68.47 -25.05 -0.31
CA THR A 2 68.75 -25.76 0.96
C THR A 2 67.50 -25.74 1.86
N GLN A 3 67.25 -26.87 2.53
CA GLN A 3 66.39 -27.00 3.72
C GLN A 3 67.13 -26.38 4.94
N VAL A 4 66.64 -26.20 6.17
CA VAL A 4 65.65 -26.83 7.08
C VAL A 4 65.37 -25.76 8.17
N HIS A 5 64.16 -25.68 8.73
CA HIS A 5 63.89 -25.63 10.18
C HIS A 5 62.40 -25.37 10.48
N GLU A 6 61.69 -26.46 10.77
CA GLU A 6 60.70 -26.47 11.88
C GLU A 6 61.47 -26.51 13.22
N PRO A 7 60.84 -26.07 14.32
CA PRO A 7 60.34 -27.08 15.25
C PRO A 7 58.97 -26.76 15.90
N LEU A 8 58.17 -27.83 15.97
CA LEU A 8 57.38 -28.34 17.09
C LEU A 8 56.33 -27.50 17.84
N ALA A 9 55.12 -28.07 17.76
CA ALA A 9 54.00 -27.97 18.67
C ALA A 9 54.37 -28.12 20.17
N GLY A 10 53.63 -27.39 21.02
CA GLY A 10 53.68 -27.48 22.47
C GLY A 10 52.48 -26.80 23.13
N SER A 11 51.36 -27.52 23.17
CA SER A 11 50.27 -27.45 24.15
C SER A 11 50.44 -26.52 25.36
N LEU A 12 49.61 -25.48 25.50
CA LEU A 12 49.26 -24.87 26.81
C LEU A 12 47.93 -24.07 26.73
N LEU A 13 46.80 -24.78 26.76
CA LEU A 13 45.53 -24.35 27.37
C LEU A 13 45.19 -25.49 28.34
N PRO A 14 45.01 -25.26 29.66
CA PRO A 14 43.72 -24.76 30.14
C PRO A 14 43.78 -24.00 31.48
N SER A 15 43.28 -22.75 31.59
CA SER A 15 42.99 -22.13 32.91
C SER A 15 42.14 -20.85 32.80
N LEU A 16 40.91 -20.93 32.29
CA LEU A 16 39.88 -19.90 32.54
C LEU A 16 38.49 -20.54 32.73
N PHE A 17 38.45 -21.65 33.47
CA PHE A 17 37.22 -22.31 33.93
C PHE A 17 37.26 -22.44 35.46
N HIS A 18 37.31 -21.30 36.16
CA HIS A 18 36.97 -21.24 37.59
C HIS A 18 36.86 -19.78 38.02
N LEU A 19 35.64 -19.22 37.97
CA LEU A 19 35.13 -18.19 38.88
C LEU A 19 33.70 -17.81 38.45
N TYR A 20 32.73 -18.68 38.71
CA TYR A 20 31.38 -18.26 39.07
C TYR A 20 30.63 -19.46 39.67
N ARG A 21 30.81 -19.68 40.98
CA ARG A 21 29.97 -20.60 41.76
C ARG A 21 29.38 -19.85 42.95
N SER A 22 28.05 -19.88 42.99
CA SER A 22 27.17 -19.84 44.17
C SER A 22 27.15 -18.59 45.07
N HIS A 23 26.13 -17.75 44.86
CA HIS A 23 25.44 -17.05 45.95
C HIS A 23 23.94 -17.40 45.91
N PRO A 24 23.37 -18.00 46.98
CA PRO A 24 21.94 -18.24 47.07
C PRO A 24 21.21 -16.96 47.48
N MET A 25 20.36 -16.40 46.60
CA MET A 25 19.47 -15.30 46.96
C MET A 25 18.21 -15.82 47.66
N THR A 26 18.05 -15.42 48.91
CA THR A 26 16.82 -15.54 49.70
C THR A 26 15.68 -14.70 49.08
N PRO A 27 14.43 -15.18 49.05
CA PRO A 27 13.31 -14.44 48.47
C PRO A 27 12.86 -13.29 49.40
N ARG A 28 12.86 -12.05 48.89
CA ARG A 28 12.20 -10.90 49.55
C ARG A 28 10.68 -10.89 49.23
N PRO A 29 9.83 -10.46 50.17
CA PRO A 29 8.37 -10.53 50.05
C PRO A 29 7.79 -9.52 49.06
N ARG A 30 6.73 -9.95 48.36
CA ARG A 30 5.96 -9.16 47.38
C ARG A 30 5.21 -8.01 48.08
N ALA A 31 5.39 -6.78 47.59
CA ALA A 31 4.54 -5.65 47.94
C ALA A 31 3.17 -5.79 47.24
N ALA A 32 2.09 -5.65 48.02
CA ALA A 32 0.71 -5.73 47.55
C ALA A 32 0.25 -4.39 46.95
N CYS A 33 -0.37 -4.43 45.77
CA CYS A 33 -1.14 -3.30 45.22
C CYS A 33 -2.58 -3.29 45.78
N PRO A 34 -3.17 -2.11 46.05
CA PRO A 34 -4.57 -1.99 46.48
C PRO A 34 -5.56 -2.08 45.29
N PRO A 35 -6.82 -2.48 45.51
CA PRO A 35 -7.81 -2.68 44.45
C PRO A 35 -8.54 -1.40 44.03
N ALA A 36 -8.99 -1.36 42.77
CA ALA A 36 -9.78 -0.28 42.17
C ALA A 36 -11.24 -0.22 42.68
N PRO A 37 -11.90 0.95 42.70
CA PRO A 37 -13.26 1.10 43.21
C PRO A 37 -14.33 0.70 42.18
N ARG A 38 -15.35 -0.03 42.67
CA ARG A 38 -16.57 -0.44 41.92
C ARG A 38 -17.58 0.71 41.85
N HIS A 39 -18.06 1.06 40.66
CA HIS A 39 -19.27 1.88 40.50
C HIS A 39 -20.53 0.99 40.38
N ARG A 40 -21.49 1.25 41.27
CA ARG A 40 -22.80 0.60 41.37
C ARG A 40 -23.73 1.01 40.23
N SER A 41 -24.43 0.01 39.68
CA SER A 41 -25.67 0.11 38.91
C SER A 41 -26.83 0.61 39.78
N ARG A 42 -27.69 1.48 39.25
CA ARG A 42 -29.00 1.81 39.83
C ARG A 42 -30.10 1.57 38.79
N SER A 43 -31.14 0.89 39.28
CA SER A 43 -32.32 0.33 38.65
C SER A 43 -33.45 1.37 38.46
N SER A 44 -34.20 1.28 37.35
CA SER A 44 -35.66 0.95 37.24
C SER A 44 -36.67 1.98 37.75
N GLU A 45 -37.48 2.58 36.86
CA GLU A 45 -38.93 2.29 36.69
C GLU A 45 -39.64 3.21 35.64
N PRO A 46 -40.82 2.81 35.10
CA PRO A 46 -41.48 3.38 33.91
C PRO A 46 -42.84 4.06 34.19
N LEU A 47 -43.42 4.81 33.23
CA LEU A 47 -44.87 5.08 33.20
C LEU A 47 -45.38 5.51 31.80
N ARG A 48 -46.68 5.26 31.60
CA ARG A 48 -47.42 4.98 30.36
C ARG A 48 -48.18 6.18 29.76
N HIS A 49 -48.48 6.05 28.46
CA HIS A 49 -49.65 6.47 27.66
C HIS A 49 -50.54 7.66 28.06
N VAL A 50 -50.80 8.56 27.10
CA VAL A 50 -52.16 9.06 26.74
C VAL A 50 -52.25 9.33 25.22
N MET A 51 -53.32 8.82 24.60
CA MET A 51 -53.78 9.09 23.22
C MET A 51 -54.71 10.31 23.16
N ALA A 52 -54.79 10.97 22.00
CA ALA A 52 -56.00 11.49 21.30
C ALA A 52 -55.64 12.74 20.46
N SER A 53 -55.65 12.64 19.13
CA SER A 53 -56.75 13.06 18.23
C SER A 53 -56.94 14.58 18.10
N GLN A 54 -56.62 15.15 16.92
CA GLN A 54 -57.60 15.83 16.06
C GLN A 54 -56.99 16.30 14.72
N ARG A 55 -57.89 16.45 13.75
CA ARG A 55 -57.72 16.64 12.30
C ARG A 55 -57.22 18.05 11.91
N GLN A 56 -56.55 18.15 10.76
CA GLN A 56 -56.87 19.00 9.59
C GLN A 56 -55.59 19.39 8.80
N SER A 57 -55.56 19.06 7.51
CA SER A 57 -54.70 19.63 6.45
C SER A 57 -55.13 21.08 6.10
N PRO A 58 -54.41 21.92 5.30
CA PRO A 58 -53.34 21.58 4.35
C PRO A 58 -52.14 22.58 4.22
N LEU A 59 -51.11 22.16 3.46
CA LEU A 59 -50.17 22.97 2.65
C LEU A 59 -49.34 24.07 3.34
N SER A 60 -48.05 23.78 3.57
CA SER A 60 -46.99 24.77 3.57
C SER A 60 -45.65 24.15 3.16
N LEU A 61 -44.88 24.90 2.38
CA LEU A 61 -43.57 24.55 1.83
C LEU A 61 -42.56 24.18 2.93
N GLU A 62 -42.16 22.92 3.03
CA GLU A 62 -41.03 22.51 3.88
C GLU A 62 -39.79 22.24 3.01
N ARG A 63 -38.85 23.16 3.16
CA ARG A 63 -37.45 23.14 2.73
C ARG A 63 -36.80 21.81 3.18
N HIS A 64 -36.41 20.93 2.25
CA HIS A 64 -35.70 19.70 2.60
C HIS A 64 -34.37 20.03 3.30
N ARG A 65 -34.34 19.87 4.62
CA ARG A 65 -33.13 19.78 5.43
C ARG A 65 -32.40 18.48 5.11
N HIS A 66 -31.10 18.59 4.86
CA HIS A 66 -30.18 17.47 4.79
C HIS A 66 -30.20 16.65 6.08
N PRO A 67 -30.09 15.31 6.01
CA PRO A 67 -29.86 14.49 7.20
C PRO A 67 -28.44 14.74 7.73
N SER A 68 -28.33 14.91 9.03
CA SER A 68 -27.08 14.93 9.78
C SER A 68 -26.40 13.56 9.75
N PRO A 69 -25.09 13.45 9.46
CA PRO A 69 -24.36 12.21 9.66
C PRO A 69 -23.82 12.16 11.09
N THR A 70 -24.29 11.17 11.85
CA THR A 70 -23.61 10.70 13.06
C THR A 70 -22.59 9.64 12.67
N THR A 71 -21.37 9.82 13.19
CA THR A 71 -20.32 8.82 13.50
C THR A 71 -19.51 8.13 12.38
N HIS A 72 -18.19 8.33 12.51
CA HIS A 72 -17.04 7.51 12.11
C HIS A 72 -16.79 7.21 10.61
N LEU A 73 -16.01 8.09 9.96
CA LEU A 73 -14.99 7.74 8.96
C LEU A 73 -14.05 8.95 8.72
N ALA A 74 -12.79 8.65 8.40
CA ALA A 74 -11.59 9.48 8.55
C ALA A 74 -11.57 10.84 7.82
N PRO A 75 -10.86 11.87 8.35
CA PRO A 75 -10.92 13.27 7.89
C PRO A 75 -10.25 13.58 6.54
N PHE A 76 -9.63 12.60 5.85
CA PHE A 76 -8.85 12.88 4.63
C PHE A 76 -9.67 12.96 3.34
N GLN A 77 -10.89 12.43 3.32
CA GLN A 77 -11.72 12.39 2.10
C GLN A 77 -12.48 13.71 1.84
N TYR A 78 -12.68 14.52 2.89
CA TYR A 78 -13.45 15.76 2.80
C TYR A 78 -12.66 16.93 2.20
N ILE A 79 -11.34 16.95 2.38
CA ILE A 79 -10.46 18.03 1.88
C ILE A 79 -10.35 17.99 0.34
N TYR A 80 -10.39 16.79 -0.26
CA TYR A 80 -10.26 16.63 -1.71
C TYR A 80 -11.52 17.09 -2.48
N CYS A 81 -12.72 16.85 -1.94
CA CYS A 81 -13.96 17.32 -2.54
C CYS A 81 -14.15 18.84 -2.41
N TYR A 82 -13.64 19.46 -1.33
CA TYR A 82 -13.70 20.91 -1.15
C TYR A 82 -12.77 21.65 -2.12
N TYR A 83 -11.58 21.09 -2.41
CA TYR A 83 -10.60 21.69 -3.32
C TYR A 83 -11.04 21.69 -4.80
N LEU A 84 -11.84 20.70 -5.23
CA LEU A 84 -12.37 20.63 -6.60
C LEU A 84 -13.56 21.59 -6.82
N CYS A 85 -14.31 21.94 -5.77
CA CYS A 85 -15.46 22.82 -5.88
C CYS A 85 -15.07 24.31 -5.94
N GLN A 86 -13.92 24.70 -5.38
CA GLN A 86 -13.44 26.08 -5.40
C GLN A 86 -12.76 26.50 -6.71
N ASN A 87 -12.36 25.55 -7.58
CA ASN A 87 -11.63 25.82 -8.83
C ASN A 87 -12.48 25.74 -10.11
N ALA A 88 -13.80 25.70 -9.99
CA ALA A 88 -14.70 25.78 -11.15
C ALA A 88 -14.92 27.27 -11.53
N HIS A 89 -14.30 27.70 -12.63
CA HIS A 89 -14.47 29.05 -13.18
C HIS A 89 -15.94 29.32 -13.58
N PRO A 90 -16.55 30.45 -13.15
CA PRO A 90 -17.88 30.83 -13.61
C PRO A 90 -17.81 31.41 -15.03
N LEU A 91 -18.56 30.81 -15.97
CA LEU A 91 -18.84 31.40 -17.27
C LEU A 91 -19.69 32.65 -17.07
N THR A 92 -19.12 33.80 -17.38
CA THR A 92 -19.78 35.11 -17.37
C THR A 92 -20.86 35.19 -18.45
N LEU A 93 -22.14 35.21 -18.05
CA LEU A 93 -23.25 35.65 -18.91
C LEU A 93 -23.23 37.18 -18.96
N ARG A 94 -22.83 37.74 -20.11
CA ARG A 94 -23.00 39.17 -20.41
C ARG A 94 -24.48 39.49 -20.52
N SER A 95 -24.94 40.45 -19.72
CA SER A 95 -26.20 41.15 -19.86
C SER A 95 -26.18 42.02 -21.13
N ALA A 96 -27.08 41.77 -22.07
CA ALA A 96 -27.39 42.69 -23.15
C ALA A 96 -28.80 43.23 -22.93
N SER A 97 -28.87 44.40 -22.30
CA SER A 97 -30.08 45.22 -22.17
C SER A 97 -30.01 46.35 -23.18
N ALA A 98 -30.84 46.32 -24.22
CA ALA A 98 -31.35 47.51 -24.93
C ALA A 98 -32.41 47.08 -25.96
N VAL A 99 -33.68 47.34 -25.64
CA VAL A 99 -34.82 47.21 -26.57
C VAL A 99 -35.05 48.58 -27.23
N PRO A 100 -35.02 48.71 -28.57
CA PRO A 100 -35.45 49.94 -29.23
C PRO A 100 -36.99 50.03 -29.28
N LYS A 101 -37.49 51.26 -29.16
CA LYS A 101 -38.91 51.61 -29.12
C LYS A 101 -39.66 51.25 -30.40
N LEU A 102 -40.92 50.87 -30.18
CA LEU A 102 -41.97 50.50 -31.12
C LEU A 102 -42.24 51.60 -32.17
N GLY A 103 -42.17 51.24 -33.46
CA GLY A 103 -42.76 51.98 -34.58
C GLY A 103 -44.06 51.32 -35.04
N SER A 104 -44.99 52.15 -35.53
CA SER A 104 -46.40 51.90 -35.89
C SER A 104 -46.65 50.77 -36.92
N PRO A 105 -47.91 50.30 -37.09
CA PRO A 105 -48.20 48.98 -37.65
C PRO A 105 -48.22 49.01 -39.20
N MET A 106 -47.60 48.01 -39.82
CA MET A 106 -47.79 47.70 -41.23
C MET A 106 -48.20 46.23 -41.40
N SER A 107 -49.36 46.10 -42.03
CA SER A 107 -49.83 45.03 -42.93
C SER A 107 -49.71 43.57 -42.46
N SER A 108 -50.90 42.95 -42.40
CA SER A 108 -51.18 41.51 -42.51
C SER A 108 -50.08 40.71 -43.22
N PHE A 109 -49.29 40.00 -42.42
CA PHE A 109 -48.65 38.78 -42.87
C PHE A 109 -49.62 37.64 -42.53
N ASP A 110 -50.02 36.89 -43.56
CA ASP A 110 -50.66 35.59 -43.37
C ASP A 110 -49.78 34.77 -42.41
N ASP A 111 -50.38 34.30 -41.31
CA ASP A 111 -49.70 33.44 -40.36
C ASP A 111 -49.17 32.20 -41.10
N PRO A 112 -47.86 31.89 -41.05
CA PRO A 112 -47.38 30.59 -41.50
C PRO A 112 -48.11 29.51 -40.68
N PRO A 113 -48.48 28.37 -41.28
CA PRO A 113 -49.18 27.32 -40.56
C PRO A 113 -48.41 26.98 -39.29
N ALA A 114 -49.09 27.05 -38.14
CA ALA A 114 -48.50 26.84 -36.83
C ALA A 114 -47.57 25.62 -36.87
N PRO A 115 -46.30 25.73 -36.46
CA PRO A 115 -45.38 24.60 -36.49
C PRO A 115 -46.02 23.46 -35.70
N GLN A 116 -46.27 22.32 -36.36
CA GLN A 116 -46.82 21.14 -35.72
C GLN A 116 -46.00 20.90 -34.45
N ALA A 117 -46.66 21.05 -33.29
CA ALA A 117 -45.98 20.96 -32.02
C ALA A 117 -45.28 19.60 -31.98
N THR A 118 -43.95 19.64 -31.97
CA THR A 118 -43.16 18.42 -31.87
C THR A 118 -43.34 17.93 -30.45
N THR A 119 -44.06 16.82 -30.29
CA THR A 119 -44.42 16.29 -28.98
C THR A 119 -43.45 15.21 -28.55
N CYS A 120 -43.36 14.97 -27.26
CA CYS A 120 -42.55 13.87 -26.74
C CYS A 120 -43.07 12.55 -27.30
N TYR A 121 -42.19 11.71 -27.84
CA TYR A 121 -42.57 10.39 -28.39
C TYR A 121 -43.27 9.48 -27.36
N ARG A 122 -43.07 9.75 -26.06
CA ARG A 122 -43.67 9.04 -24.92
C ARG A 122 -44.87 9.75 -24.32
N HIS A 123 -44.92 11.08 -24.42
CA HIS A 123 -45.98 11.93 -23.86
C HIS A 123 -46.51 12.85 -24.97
N PRO A 124 -47.45 12.36 -25.80
CA PRO A 124 -47.96 13.12 -26.95
C PRO A 124 -48.65 14.42 -26.58
N SER A 125 -49.11 14.57 -25.34
CA SER A 125 -49.71 15.81 -24.81
C SER A 125 -48.68 16.88 -24.41
N MET A 126 -47.38 16.56 -24.44
CA MET A 126 -46.31 17.44 -24.02
C MET A 126 -45.48 17.91 -25.22
N ALA A 127 -45.52 19.21 -25.52
CA ALA A 127 -44.62 19.80 -26.49
C ALA A 127 -43.16 19.69 -26.03
N SER A 128 -42.24 19.37 -26.94
CA SER A 128 -40.81 19.28 -26.70
C SER A 128 -40.00 19.76 -27.90
N GLY A 129 -39.08 20.70 -27.65
CA GLY A 129 -38.05 21.10 -28.62
C GLY A 129 -36.74 20.31 -28.52
N VAL A 130 -36.62 19.37 -27.57
CA VAL A 130 -35.37 18.67 -27.27
C VAL A 130 -35.34 17.31 -27.96
N ARG A 131 -34.29 17.03 -28.74
CA ARG A 131 -34.10 15.74 -29.43
C ARG A 131 -33.05 14.90 -28.71
N CYS A 132 -33.29 13.59 -28.63
CA CYS A 132 -32.28 12.64 -28.22
C CYS A 132 -31.13 12.63 -29.23
N GLN A 133 -29.88 12.85 -28.79
CA GLN A 133 -28.71 12.89 -29.71
C GLN A 133 -28.38 11.54 -30.37
N ARG A 134 -29.00 10.44 -29.93
CA ARG A 134 -28.73 9.09 -30.45
C ARG A 134 -29.78 8.58 -31.42
N CYS A 135 -31.06 8.86 -31.18
CA CYS A 135 -32.16 8.36 -32.01
C CYS A 135 -33.03 9.48 -32.59
N GLU A 136 -32.68 10.74 -32.32
CA GLU A 136 -33.31 11.97 -32.82
C GLU A 136 -34.78 12.19 -32.45
N ARG A 137 -35.38 11.29 -31.66
CA ARG A 137 -36.75 11.45 -31.15
C ARG A 137 -36.87 12.64 -30.19
N PHE A 138 -37.98 13.35 -30.26
CA PHE A 138 -38.32 14.43 -29.34
C PHE A 138 -38.66 13.90 -27.95
N ILE A 139 -38.08 14.48 -26.89
CA ILE A 139 -38.23 14.03 -25.50
C ILE A 139 -38.60 15.20 -24.58
N CYS A 140 -39.62 15.06 -23.74
CA CYS A 140 -39.96 16.09 -22.76
C CYS A 140 -38.93 16.12 -21.60
N PRO A 141 -38.89 17.19 -20.78
CA PRO A 141 -38.00 17.29 -19.62
C PRO A 141 -38.09 16.10 -18.65
N GLN A 142 -39.26 15.46 -18.53
CA GLN A 142 -39.46 14.27 -17.69
C GLN A 142 -38.83 12.98 -18.26
N CYS A 143 -38.61 12.91 -19.58
CA CYS A 143 -37.98 11.76 -20.24
C CYS A 143 -36.50 12.02 -20.57
N MET A 144 -35.97 13.18 -20.17
CA MET A 144 -34.61 13.59 -20.47
C MET A 144 -33.63 12.96 -19.48
N HIS A 145 -32.72 12.12 -19.98
CA HIS A 145 -31.57 11.65 -19.22
C HIS A 145 -30.31 12.41 -19.65
N GLN A 146 -29.63 13.05 -18.69
CA GLN A 146 -28.32 13.66 -18.95
C GLN A 146 -27.28 12.57 -19.24
N ALA A 147 -26.52 12.76 -20.31
CA ALA A 147 -25.41 11.91 -20.70
C ALA A 147 -24.08 12.70 -20.67
N SER A 148 -22.95 12.01 -20.79
CA SER A 148 -21.62 12.63 -20.87
C SER A 148 -21.47 13.56 -22.08
N VAL A 149 -22.29 13.35 -23.12
CA VAL A 149 -22.46 14.27 -24.24
C VAL A 149 -23.96 14.42 -24.49
N GLY A 150 -24.50 15.60 -24.15
CA GLY A 150 -25.89 15.97 -24.40
C GLY A 150 -26.95 15.18 -23.63
N VAL A 151 -28.09 14.94 -24.29
CA VAL A 151 -29.30 14.37 -23.69
C VAL A 151 -29.80 13.17 -24.47
N HIS A 152 -30.16 12.11 -23.74
CA HIS A 152 -30.62 10.84 -24.28
C HIS A 152 -32.03 10.47 -23.80
N CYS A 153 -32.76 9.71 -24.61
CA CYS A 153 -34.06 9.14 -24.23
C CYS A 153 -33.91 7.88 -23.37
N PRO A 154 -34.96 7.48 -22.63
CA PRO A 154 -34.92 6.29 -21.76
C PRO A 154 -34.59 4.98 -22.51
N GLU A 155 -35.03 4.77 -23.76
CA GLU A 155 -34.66 3.55 -24.51
C GLU A 155 -33.18 3.53 -24.91
N CYS A 156 -32.60 4.70 -25.23
CA CYS A 156 -31.19 4.80 -25.58
C CYS A 156 -30.28 4.62 -24.35
N THR A 157 -30.73 5.12 -23.19
CA THR A 157 -30.01 4.96 -21.93
C THR A 157 -30.14 3.53 -21.39
N SER A 158 -31.32 2.91 -21.45
CA SER A 158 -31.53 1.53 -20.95
C SER A 158 -30.80 0.46 -21.76
N LYS A 159 -30.59 0.66 -23.07
CA LYS A 159 -29.70 -0.17 -23.89
C LYS A 159 -28.24 -0.05 -23.48
N THR A 160 -27.88 1.06 -22.82
CA THR A 160 -26.56 1.32 -22.29
C THR A 160 -26.58 1.01 -20.79
N LYS A 161 -26.77 -0.26 -20.43
CA LYS A 161 -26.36 -0.70 -19.10
C LYS A 161 -24.86 -0.46 -19.04
N GLN A 162 -24.42 0.64 -18.44
CA GLN A 162 -23.02 0.78 -18.10
C GLN A 162 -22.69 -0.44 -17.26
N LYS A 163 -21.89 -1.34 -17.84
CA LYS A 163 -21.25 -2.41 -17.10
C LYS A 163 -20.29 -1.67 -16.19
N VAL A 164 -20.77 -1.29 -15.01
CA VAL A 164 -19.90 -0.94 -13.90
C VAL A 164 -19.13 -2.23 -13.68
N TYR A 165 -17.95 -2.30 -14.26
CA TYR A 165 -16.94 -3.21 -13.75
C TYR A 165 -16.63 -2.64 -12.38
N THR A 166 -17.45 -2.99 -11.38
CA THR A 166 -16.93 -3.18 -10.04
C THR A 166 -15.75 -4.08 -10.30
N ARG A 167 -14.55 -3.53 -10.12
CA ARG A 167 -13.33 -4.31 -10.10
C ARG A 167 -13.44 -5.15 -8.85
N ASN A 168 -14.33 -6.15 -8.88
CA ASN A 168 -14.25 -7.31 -8.04
C ASN A 168 -12.81 -7.74 -8.21
N THR A 169 -12.08 -7.65 -7.12
CA THR A 169 -10.85 -8.39 -6.87
C THR A 169 -11.12 -9.83 -7.28
N LEU A 170 -10.95 -10.14 -8.57
CA LEU A 170 -11.19 -11.45 -9.13
C LEU A 170 -10.33 -12.43 -8.31
N PRO A 171 -10.94 -13.42 -7.64
CA PRO A 171 -10.20 -14.47 -6.97
C PRO A 171 -9.62 -15.37 -8.07
N GLY A 172 -8.32 -15.25 -8.33
CA GLY A 172 -7.66 -16.01 -9.39
C GLY A 172 -6.12 -15.92 -9.42
N SER A 173 -5.53 -14.82 -8.97
CA SER A 173 -4.09 -14.72 -8.63
C SER A 173 -3.93 -14.04 -7.28
N SER A 174 -4.61 -14.60 -6.28
CA SER A 174 -4.79 -14.07 -4.94
C SER A 174 -3.49 -14.06 -4.13
N GLY A 175 -2.51 -13.24 -4.52
CA GLY A 175 -1.26 -13.02 -3.78
C GLY A 175 -0.70 -14.29 -3.12
N ARG A 176 -0.73 -15.44 -3.81
CA ARG A 176 -0.51 -16.75 -3.16
C ARG A 176 0.92 -16.83 -2.66
N ALA A 177 1.87 -16.39 -3.48
CA ALA A 177 3.25 -16.29 -3.06
C ALA A 177 3.41 -15.28 -1.91
N THR A 178 2.69 -14.16 -1.96
CA THR A 178 2.65 -13.20 -0.84
C THR A 178 2.16 -13.85 0.45
N GLN A 179 1.06 -14.60 0.42
CA GLN A 179 0.51 -15.28 1.59
C GLN A 179 1.46 -16.37 2.11
N VAL A 180 2.13 -17.11 1.21
CA VAL A 180 3.16 -18.08 1.59
C VAL A 180 4.32 -17.37 2.29
N LEU A 181 4.83 -16.26 1.75
CA LEU A 181 5.90 -15.48 2.39
C LEU A 181 5.45 -14.93 3.75
N ILE A 182 4.24 -14.41 3.87
CA ILE A 182 3.68 -13.98 5.18
C ILE A 182 3.65 -15.17 6.14
N GLY A 183 3.11 -16.31 5.71
CA GLY A 183 3.06 -17.54 6.51
C GLY A 183 4.43 -18.02 6.97
N LEU A 184 5.45 -17.94 6.10
CA LEU A 184 6.83 -18.29 6.43
C LEU A 184 7.41 -17.35 7.50
N ASN A 185 7.22 -16.04 7.37
CA ASN A 185 7.66 -15.07 8.38
C ASN A 185 6.99 -15.32 9.74
N LEU A 186 5.68 -15.60 9.75
CA LEU A 186 4.95 -15.94 10.96
C LEU A 186 5.48 -17.26 11.58
N ALA A 187 5.73 -18.28 10.76
CA ALA A 187 6.23 -19.57 11.21
C ALA A 187 7.65 -19.45 11.79
N VAL A 188 8.55 -18.72 11.13
CA VAL A 188 9.92 -18.47 11.63
C VAL A 188 9.87 -17.66 12.93
N PHE A 189 9.01 -16.65 13.02
CA PHE A 189 8.86 -15.90 14.26
C PHE A 189 8.37 -16.79 15.40
N LEU A 190 7.37 -17.63 15.18
CA LEU A 190 6.93 -18.62 16.18
C LEU A 190 8.05 -19.59 16.58
N LEU A 191 8.87 -20.02 15.61
CA LEU A 191 10.01 -20.87 15.88
C LEU A 191 11.04 -20.19 16.78
N GLN A 192 11.27 -18.88 16.61
CA GLN A 192 12.15 -18.11 17.49
C GLN A 192 11.66 -18.10 18.94
N PHE A 193 10.36 -17.98 19.19
CA PHE A 193 9.81 -18.08 20.55
C PHE A 193 10.09 -19.43 21.19
N VAL A 194 9.94 -20.51 20.41
CA VAL A 194 10.05 -21.87 20.93
C VAL A 194 11.50 -22.30 21.12
N LEU A 195 12.40 -21.91 20.19
CA LEU A 195 13.78 -22.39 20.17
C LEU A 195 14.79 -21.44 20.81
N PHE A 196 14.54 -20.13 20.77
CA PHE A 196 15.54 -19.11 21.14
C PHE A 196 15.06 -18.19 22.27
N ASP A 197 14.04 -18.63 23.03
CA ASP A 197 13.43 -17.89 24.14
C ASP A 197 13.10 -16.44 23.77
N ALA A 198 12.67 -16.23 22.51
CA ALA A 198 12.38 -14.90 21.99
C ALA A 198 11.30 -14.24 22.83
N THR A 199 11.47 -12.96 23.12
CA THR A 199 10.44 -12.15 23.79
C THR A 199 9.54 -11.48 22.76
N ILE A 200 8.36 -11.06 23.22
CA ILE A 200 7.44 -10.24 22.41
C ILE A 200 7.97 -8.80 22.28
N SER A 201 8.84 -8.37 23.19
CA SER A 201 9.44 -7.03 23.20
C SER A 201 10.41 -6.82 22.06
N ASP A 202 10.31 -5.68 21.38
CA ASP A 202 11.20 -5.25 20.30
C ASP A 202 12.53 -4.65 20.83
N ASP A 203 13.19 -5.34 21.78
CA ASP A 203 14.41 -4.84 22.43
C ASP A 203 15.70 -5.04 21.61
N GLY A 204 15.60 -5.74 20.47
CA GLY A 204 16.70 -6.00 19.53
C GLY A 204 17.76 -6.98 20.03
N ARG A 205 17.58 -7.55 21.23
CA ARG A 205 18.57 -8.41 21.89
C ARG A 205 18.22 -9.88 21.84
N THR A 206 16.94 -10.19 21.67
CA THR A 206 16.46 -11.58 21.65
C THR A 206 16.49 -12.16 20.23
N ALA A 207 16.79 -13.46 20.11
CA ALA A 207 16.71 -14.25 18.86
C ALA A 207 17.68 -13.84 17.72
N GLN A 208 18.95 -13.56 18.04
CA GLN A 208 19.98 -13.14 17.06
C GLN A 208 20.56 -14.30 16.21
N GLU A 209 20.15 -15.54 16.46
CA GLU A 209 20.62 -16.76 15.82
C GLU A 209 20.32 -16.81 14.31
N LEU A 210 19.36 -16.02 13.85
CA LEU A 210 19.04 -15.90 12.42
C LEU A 210 19.55 -14.60 11.80
N ALA A 211 19.99 -13.63 12.62
CA ALA A 211 20.38 -12.31 12.16
C ALA A 211 21.68 -12.34 11.34
N ASP A 212 21.76 -11.43 10.37
CA ASP A 212 22.99 -11.16 9.63
C ASP A 212 24.02 -10.58 10.59
N ASN A 213 25.23 -11.12 10.48
CA ASN A 213 26.41 -10.63 11.18
C ASN A 213 27.67 -11.15 10.48
N GLY A 214 28.58 -10.25 10.17
CA GLY A 214 29.80 -10.51 9.39
C GLY A 214 30.74 -11.50 10.06
N PHE A 215 30.86 -11.49 11.39
CA PHE A 215 31.69 -12.45 12.12
C PHE A 215 31.16 -13.89 11.93
N PHE A 216 29.87 -14.12 12.20
CA PHE A 216 29.27 -15.45 12.07
C PHE A 216 29.27 -15.96 10.63
N ILE A 217 29.01 -15.08 9.66
CA ILE A 217 29.03 -15.45 8.24
C ILE A 217 30.44 -15.80 7.77
N SER A 218 31.47 -15.04 8.20
CA SER A 218 32.86 -15.21 7.74
C SER A 218 33.60 -16.31 8.50
N GLU A 219 33.59 -16.25 9.84
CA GLU A 219 34.44 -17.08 10.69
C GLU A 219 33.78 -18.40 11.09
N GLU A 220 32.47 -18.39 11.32
CA GLU A 220 31.71 -19.59 11.70
C GLU A 220 31.08 -20.29 10.48
N GLY A 221 31.18 -19.70 9.29
CA GLY A 221 30.68 -20.27 8.05
C GLY A 221 29.15 -20.28 7.95
N GLU A 222 28.46 -19.44 8.72
CA GLU A 222 27.00 -19.40 8.81
C GLU A 222 26.35 -18.62 7.65
N TRP A 223 26.73 -18.94 6.41
CA TRP A 223 26.30 -18.25 5.19
C TRP A 223 24.78 -18.21 4.97
N TRP A 224 24.05 -19.14 5.58
CA TRP A 224 22.58 -19.19 5.50
C TRP A 224 21.92 -17.97 6.15
N ARG A 225 22.61 -17.29 7.07
CA ARG A 225 22.13 -16.05 7.73
C ARG A 225 21.68 -15.00 6.73
N VAL A 226 22.39 -14.87 5.60
CA VAL A 226 22.07 -13.96 4.49
C VAL A 226 20.64 -14.13 3.96
N PHE A 227 20.08 -15.34 4.07
CA PHE A 227 18.72 -15.63 3.64
C PHE A 227 17.75 -15.68 4.82
N THR A 228 18.13 -16.32 5.93
CA THR A 228 17.24 -16.56 7.06
C THR A 228 16.96 -15.28 7.86
N SER A 229 17.90 -14.33 7.87
CA SER A 229 17.74 -13.03 8.53
C SER A 229 16.51 -12.28 8.01
N GLY A 230 16.21 -12.40 6.71
CA GLY A 230 15.04 -11.78 6.09
C GLY A 230 13.69 -12.38 6.49
N PHE A 231 13.67 -13.49 7.23
CA PHE A 231 12.45 -14.10 7.76
C PHE A 231 12.31 -13.96 9.28
N GLY A 232 13.42 -13.69 9.98
CA GLY A 232 13.40 -13.49 11.42
C GLY A 232 13.06 -12.05 11.82
N HIS A 233 12.51 -11.86 13.02
CA HIS A 233 12.12 -10.53 13.54
C HIS A 233 12.44 -10.38 15.03
N PHE A 234 12.87 -9.18 15.44
CA PHE A 234 13.20 -8.86 16.84
C PHE A 234 12.00 -8.70 17.78
N GLY A 235 10.77 -8.61 17.27
CA GLY A 235 9.58 -8.46 18.11
C GLY A 235 8.29 -8.35 17.32
N ILE A 236 7.17 -8.32 18.04
CA ILE A 236 5.83 -8.46 17.43
C ILE A 236 5.42 -7.22 16.64
N PHE A 237 5.83 -6.03 17.09
CA PHE A 237 5.50 -4.80 16.39
C PHE A 237 6.29 -4.72 15.08
N HIS A 238 7.58 -5.07 15.12
CA HIS A 238 8.42 -5.15 13.92
C HIS A 238 7.83 -6.15 12.91
N LEU A 239 7.43 -7.34 13.35
CA LEU A 239 6.76 -8.32 12.49
C LEU A 239 5.44 -7.78 11.92
N GLY A 240 4.58 -7.22 12.76
CA GLY A 240 3.26 -6.72 12.36
C GLY A 240 3.34 -5.68 11.25
N MET A 241 4.27 -4.73 11.36
CA MET A 241 4.47 -3.70 10.33
C MET A 241 4.98 -4.26 9.01
N ASN A 242 5.90 -5.24 9.06
CA ASN A 242 6.41 -5.89 7.86
C ASN A 242 5.30 -6.69 7.16
N MET A 243 4.52 -7.48 7.92
CA MET A 243 3.45 -8.28 7.35
C MET A 243 2.33 -7.40 6.79
N TYR A 244 2.01 -6.29 7.45
CA TYR A 244 1.08 -5.30 6.93
C TYR A 244 1.56 -4.70 5.60
N SER A 245 2.84 -4.28 5.53
CA SER A 245 3.43 -3.73 4.32
C SER A 245 3.46 -4.76 3.18
N LEU A 246 3.89 -5.99 3.46
CA LEU A 246 3.93 -7.09 2.50
C LEU A 246 2.52 -7.45 2.00
N HIS A 247 1.51 -7.43 2.88
CA HIS A 247 0.12 -7.69 2.51
C HIS A 247 -0.45 -6.65 1.54
N ILE A 248 -0.03 -5.38 1.65
CA ILE A 248 -0.47 -4.33 0.74
C ILE A 248 0.30 -4.37 -0.59
N LEU A 249 1.64 -4.44 -0.50
CA LEU A 249 2.52 -4.29 -1.67
C LEU A 249 2.62 -5.57 -2.49
N GLY A 250 2.75 -6.71 -1.83
CA GLY A 250 2.98 -8.01 -2.44
C GLY A 250 1.96 -8.35 -3.53
N PRO A 251 0.64 -8.29 -3.28
CA PRO A 251 -0.35 -8.67 -4.27
C PRO A 251 -0.38 -7.73 -5.49
N ILE A 252 0.04 -6.47 -5.34
CA ILE A 252 0.11 -5.52 -6.47
C ILE A 252 1.17 -5.98 -7.47
N ILE A 253 2.35 -6.33 -6.97
CA ILE A 253 3.50 -6.74 -7.77
C ILE A 253 3.31 -8.18 -8.27
N GLU A 254 2.83 -9.08 -7.42
CA GLU A 254 2.58 -10.49 -7.77
C GLU A 254 1.57 -10.62 -8.91
N ARG A 255 0.52 -9.78 -8.95
CA ARG A 255 -0.41 -9.75 -10.08
C ARG A 255 0.24 -9.32 -11.40
N ARG A 256 1.27 -8.47 -11.35
CA ARG A 256 1.96 -7.97 -12.54
C ARG A 256 3.02 -8.95 -13.03
N LEU A 257 3.78 -9.54 -12.12
CA LEU A 257 4.92 -10.40 -12.45
C LEU A 257 4.56 -11.90 -12.48
N GLY A 258 3.49 -12.31 -11.81
CA GLY A 258 3.22 -13.70 -11.48
C GLY A 258 4.01 -14.16 -10.24
N PRO A 259 3.63 -15.30 -9.63
CA PRO A 259 4.16 -15.75 -8.34
C PRO A 259 5.67 -16.03 -8.37
N ILE A 260 6.19 -16.71 -9.40
CA ILE A 260 7.60 -17.10 -9.48
C ILE A 260 8.51 -15.86 -9.53
N ARG A 261 8.22 -14.94 -10.46
CA ARG A 261 9.00 -13.71 -10.65
C ARG A 261 8.91 -12.78 -9.45
N PHE A 262 7.74 -12.70 -8.82
CA PHE A 262 7.56 -11.98 -7.58
C PHE A 262 8.43 -12.56 -6.46
N THR A 263 8.43 -13.88 -6.27
CA THR A 263 9.28 -14.52 -5.26
C THR A 263 10.76 -14.30 -5.56
N LEU A 264 11.20 -14.42 -6.82
CA LEU A 264 12.60 -14.13 -7.19
C LEU A 264 12.98 -12.68 -6.90
N ALA A 265 12.11 -11.71 -7.24
CA ALA A 265 12.36 -10.31 -6.95
C ALA A 265 12.38 -10.02 -5.44
N TYR A 266 11.50 -10.67 -4.66
CA TYR A 266 11.52 -10.61 -3.19
C TYR A 266 12.83 -11.14 -2.62
N MET A 267 13.28 -12.31 -3.08
CA MET A 267 14.55 -12.91 -2.60
C MET A 267 15.76 -12.08 -3.01
N ALA A 268 15.79 -11.52 -4.22
CA ALA A 268 16.85 -10.62 -4.65
C ALA A 268 16.90 -9.34 -3.79
N ALA A 269 15.74 -8.74 -3.51
CA ALA A 269 15.65 -7.59 -2.61
C ALA A 269 16.07 -7.93 -1.17
N LEU A 270 15.72 -9.12 -0.68
CA LEU A 270 16.14 -9.63 0.63
C LEU A 270 17.66 -9.68 0.71
N VAL A 271 18.32 -10.39 -0.21
CA VAL A 271 19.79 -10.51 -0.24
C VAL A 271 20.44 -9.14 -0.48
N GLY A 272 19.82 -8.28 -1.29
CA GLY A 272 20.23 -6.89 -1.47
C GLY A 272 20.20 -6.08 -0.18
N GLY A 273 19.21 -6.33 0.67
CA GLY A 273 19.15 -5.77 2.02
C GLY A 273 20.29 -6.29 2.89
N SER A 274 20.49 -7.61 2.97
CA SER A 274 21.61 -8.19 3.71
C SER A 274 22.96 -7.64 3.27
N PHE A 275 23.17 -7.48 1.96
CA PHE A 275 24.37 -6.88 1.41
C PHE A 275 24.55 -5.43 1.88
N GLY A 276 23.51 -4.61 1.78
CA GLY A 276 23.55 -3.22 2.24
C GLY A 276 23.77 -3.09 3.75
N ALA A 277 23.21 -4.01 4.55
CA ALA A 277 23.43 -4.05 5.99
C ALA A 277 24.89 -4.37 6.33
N LEU A 278 25.45 -5.43 5.73
CA LEU A 278 26.84 -5.85 5.94
C LEU A 278 27.86 -4.83 5.45
N LEU A 279 27.55 -4.08 4.38
CA LEU A 279 28.41 -2.99 3.92
C LEU A 279 28.46 -1.81 4.88
N LEU A 280 27.34 -1.50 5.55
CA LEU A 280 27.24 -0.31 6.39
C LEU A 280 27.73 -0.58 7.81
N ASP A 281 27.31 -1.70 8.39
CA ASP A 281 27.73 -2.13 9.72
C ASP A 281 27.79 -3.67 9.75
N PRO A 282 28.96 -4.25 9.44
CA PRO A 282 29.12 -5.70 9.37
C PRO A 282 28.97 -6.40 10.71
N LEU A 283 29.01 -5.69 11.86
CA LEU A 283 28.89 -6.31 13.18
C LEU A 283 27.50 -6.10 13.82
N ALA A 284 26.66 -5.25 13.23
CA ALA A 284 25.29 -5.12 13.67
C ALA A 284 24.48 -6.38 13.38
N PHE A 285 23.77 -6.89 14.39
CA PHE A 285 22.75 -7.90 14.18
C PHE A 285 21.56 -7.30 13.43
N THR A 286 21.38 -7.73 12.19
CA THR A 286 20.28 -7.26 11.33
C THR A 286 19.38 -8.42 10.93
N MET A 287 18.06 -8.28 11.13
CA MET A 287 17.07 -9.24 10.65
C MET A 287 15.73 -8.54 10.38
N GLY A 288 14.88 -9.13 9.56
CA GLY A 288 13.56 -8.63 9.21
C GLY A 288 13.29 -8.68 7.72
N ALA A 289 12.01 -8.87 7.35
CA ALA A 289 11.56 -8.83 5.96
C ALA A 289 11.67 -7.45 5.29
N SER A 290 12.05 -6.42 6.06
CA SER A 290 11.98 -5.03 5.64
C SER A 290 12.91 -4.71 4.46
N GLY A 291 14.11 -5.30 4.38
CA GLY A 291 14.98 -5.16 3.20
C GLY A 291 14.28 -5.60 1.90
N ALA A 292 13.59 -6.74 1.95
CA ALA A 292 12.81 -7.24 0.81
C ALA A 292 11.63 -6.31 0.48
N ILE A 293 10.91 -5.82 1.50
CA ILE A 293 9.79 -4.88 1.34
C ILE A 293 10.24 -3.55 0.73
N PHE A 294 11.40 -3.03 1.13
CA PHE A 294 12.00 -1.85 0.53
C PHE A 294 12.37 -2.08 -0.95
N GLY A 295 12.86 -3.27 -1.31
CA GLY A 295 13.04 -3.60 -2.72
C GLY A 295 11.74 -3.74 -3.49
N LEU A 296 10.68 -4.26 -2.88
CA LEU A 296 9.35 -4.22 -3.49
C LEU A 296 8.87 -2.78 -3.72
N LEU A 297 9.13 -1.85 -2.79
CA LEU A 297 8.85 -0.42 -2.98
C LEU A 297 9.64 0.17 -4.16
N GLY A 298 10.95 -0.10 -4.25
CA GLY A 298 11.78 0.34 -5.37
C GLY A 298 11.28 -0.18 -6.72
N LEU A 299 10.92 -1.47 -6.78
CA LEU A 299 10.35 -2.09 -7.98
C LEU A 299 9.02 -1.44 -8.38
N LEU A 300 8.19 -1.13 -7.39
CA LEU A 300 6.88 -0.52 -7.59
C LEU A 300 6.97 0.92 -8.09
N VAL A 301 7.97 1.68 -7.63
CA VAL A 301 8.29 3.02 -8.17
C VAL A 301 8.56 2.93 -9.68
N MET A 302 9.37 1.97 -10.11
CA MET A 302 9.67 1.77 -11.53
C MET A 302 8.46 1.29 -12.33
N MET A 303 7.65 0.40 -11.74
CA MET A 303 6.40 -0.07 -12.36
C MET A 303 5.41 1.07 -12.61
N PHE A 304 5.21 1.97 -11.64
CA PHE A 304 4.32 3.11 -11.83
C PHE A 304 4.91 4.16 -12.77
N ARG A 305 6.22 4.37 -12.72
CA ARG A 305 6.92 5.23 -13.69
C ARG A 305 6.71 4.75 -15.13
N SER A 306 6.80 3.46 -15.41
CA SER A 306 6.56 2.93 -16.76
C SER A 306 5.11 3.13 -17.21
N GLN A 307 4.17 3.15 -16.27
CA GLN A 307 2.74 3.42 -16.51
C GLN A 307 2.40 4.93 -16.56
N GLY A 308 3.35 5.81 -16.23
CA GLY A 308 3.11 7.26 -16.12
C GLY A 308 2.23 7.66 -14.93
N ILE A 309 2.12 6.81 -13.91
CA ILE A 309 1.39 7.09 -12.67
C ILE A 309 2.37 7.74 -11.69
N SER A 310 2.04 8.92 -11.16
CA SER A 310 2.87 9.53 -10.13
C SER A 310 2.70 8.82 -8.79
N ILE A 311 3.73 8.84 -7.94
CA ILE A 311 3.66 8.23 -6.60
C ILE A 311 2.52 8.84 -5.79
N ALA A 312 2.28 10.15 -5.91
CA ALA A 312 1.17 10.84 -5.26
C ALA A 312 -0.21 10.30 -5.69
N GLN A 313 -0.35 9.89 -6.96
CA GLN A 313 -1.59 9.33 -7.50
C GLN A 313 -1.76 7.83 -7.21
N SER A 314 -0.68 7.15 -6.81
CA SER A 314 -0.70 5.70 -6.59
C SER A 314 -1.44 5.24 -5.33
N GLY A 315 -1.71 6.15 -4.39
CA GLY A 315 -2.27 5.81 -3.08
C GLY A 315 -1.28 5.16 -2.10
N LEU A 316 -0.01 5.02 -2.47
CA LEU A 316 1.02 4.40 -1.62
C LEU A 316 1.68 5.35 -0.61
N GLY A 317 1.35 6.63 -0.63
CA GLY A 317 1.92 7.64 0.28
C GLY A 317 1.97 7.17 1.73
N PRO A 318 0.87 6.65 2.33
CA PRO A 318 0.87 6.16 3.69
C PRO A 318 1.83 4.97 3.94
N VAL A 319 1.94 4.03 3.00
CA VAL A 319 2.85 2.87 3.13
C VAL A 319 4.31 3.30 3.02
N LEU A 320 4.60 4.22 2.10
CA LEU A 320 5.94 4.82 1.97
C LEU A 320 6.33 5.59 3.22
N LEU A 321 5.41 6.38 3.79
CA LEU A 321 5.65 7.12 5.03
C LEU A 321 5.85 6.18 6.23
N LEU A 322 5.06 5.12 6.34
CA LEU A 322 5.24 4.09 7.38
C LEU A 322 6.62 3.43 7.26
N ASN A 323 7.00 2.99 6.06
CA ASN A 323 8.29 2.34 5.85
C ASN A 323 9.45 3.32 6.11
N LEU A 324 9.34 4.57 5.66
CA LEU A 324 10.33 5.61 5.95
C LEU A 324 10.45 5.89 7.46
N PHE A 325 9.33 5.95 8.18
CA PHE A 325 9.34 6.09 9.63
C PHE A 325 10.08 4.92 10.30
N ILE A 326 9.85 3.69 9.84
CA ILE A 326 10.57 2.51 10.33
C ILE A 326 12.08 2.64 10.07
N SER A 327 12.50 3.06 8.87
CA SER A 327 13.93 3.28 8.55
C SER A 327 14.62 4.31 9.44
N LEU A 328 13.89 5.36 9.82
CA LEU A 328 14.45 6.48 10.59
C LEU A 328 14.31 6.30 12.10
N SER A 329 13.57 5.28 12.54
CA SER A 329 13.32 5.02 13.96
C SER A 329 14.54 4.50 14.73
N GLY A 330 15.62 4.11 14.04
CA GLY A 330 16.84 3.58 14.65
C GLY A 330 16.74 2.12 15.13
N PHE A 331 15.57 1.49 15.04
CA PHE A 331 15.35 0.09 15.42
C PHE A 331 15.74 -0.92 14.32
N VAL A 332 16.10 -0.45 13.12
CA VAL A 332 16.33 -1.28 11.93
C VAL A 332 17.52 -0.75 11.11
N SER A 333 18.20 -1.64 10.38
CA SER A 333 19.36 -1.29 9.55
C SER A 333 18.99 -0.38 8.37
N LEU A 334 19.50 0.85 8.39
CA LEU A 334 19.42 1.79 7.26
C LEU A 334 20.09 1.23 6.00
N GLY A 335 21.23 0.55 6.17
CA GLY A 335 21.94 -0.14 5.09
C GLY A 335 21.07 -1.23 4.47
N GLY A 336 20.35 -1.98 5.30
CA GLY A 336 19.39 -2.99 4.85
C GLY A 336 18.25 -2.43 4.00
N HIS A 337 17.67 -1.30 4.40
CA HIS A 337 16.60 -0.67 3.62
C HIS A 337 17.11 -0.07 2.31
N ALA A 338 18.25 0.63 2.36
CA ALA A 338 18.86 1.23 1.19
C ALA A 338 19.26 0.16 0.16
N GLY A 339 19.94 -0.90 0.60
CA GLY A 339 20.37 -2.02 -0.25
C GLY A 339 19.18 -2.70 -0.95
N GLY A 340 18.14 -3.04 -0.17
CA GLY A 340 16.91 -3.60 -0.72
C GLY A 340 16.25 -2.68 -1.74
N PHE A 341 16.06 -1.40 -1.41
CA PHE A 341 15.45 -0.41 -2.30
C PHE A 341 16.20 -0.24 -3.63
N ILE A 342 17.53 -0.13 -3.58
CA ILE A 342 18.38 0.00 -4.77
C ILE A 342 18.22 -1.23 -5.68
N VAL A 343 18.28 -2.43 -5.11
CA VAL A 343 18.05 -3.67 -5.88
C VAL A 343 16.65 -3.69 -6.49
N GLY A 344 15.65 -3.24 -5.74
CA GLY A 344 14.29 -3.04 -6.23
C GLY A 344 14.20 -2.15 -7.47
N ILE A 345 14.88 -1.00 -7.46
CA ILE A 345 14.93 -0.08 -8.61
C ILE A 345 15.62 -0.76 -9.80
N ILE A 346 16.75 -1.43 -9.60
CA ILE A 346 17.49 -2.14 -10.65
C ILE A 346 16.58 -3.20 -11.30
N LEU A 347 15.93 -4.05 -10.50
CA LEU A 347 14.99 -5.04 -11.01
C LEU A 347 13.79 -4.38 -11.69
N GLY A 348 13.30 -3.27 -11.16
CA GLY A 348 12.25 -2.48 -11.80
C GLY A 348 12.62 -2.02 -13.21
N VAL A 349 13.88 -1.61 -13.45
CA VAL A 349 14.40 -1.31 -14.79
C VAL A 349 14.44 -2.58 -15.65
N VAL A 350 14.89 -3.71 -15.11
CA VAL A 350 14.93 -4.99 -15.84
C VAL A 350 13.53 -5.46 -16.26
N TYR A 351 12.54 -5.38 -15.38
CA TYR A 351 11.18 -5.85 -15.65
C TYR A 351 10.33 -4.86 -16.44
N PHE A 352 10.55 -3.54 -16.30
CA PHE A 352 9.65 -2.51 -16.83
C PHE A 352 10.35 -1.42 -17.66
N GLY A 353 11.67 -1.44 -17.78
CA GLY A 353 12.44 -0.43 -18.51
C GLY A 353 12.18 -0.41 -20.01
N ALA A 354 11.77 -1.54 -20.60
CA ALA A 354 11.38 -1.62 -22.01
C ALA A 354 9.93 -1.17 -22.28
N ASP A 355 9.07 -1.14 -21.25
CA ASP A 355 7.66 -0.71 -21.34
C ASP A 355 7.51 0.82 -21.30
N ALA A 356 8.58 1.55 -20.91
CA ALA A 356 8.59 3.00 -20.98
C ALA A 356 8.48 3.45 -22.44
N ARG A 357 7.66 4.47 -22.72
CA ARG A 357 7.27 5.01 -24.04
C ARG A 357 8.40 5.56 -24.93
N SER A 358 9.63 5.13 -24.72
CA SER A 358 10.83 5.52 -25.44
C SER A 358 11.51 4.23 -25.90
N ALA A 359 12.06 4.23 -27.11
CA ALA A 359 12.73 3.08 -27.74
C ALA A 359 13.37 2.11 -26.73
N PRO A 360 13.16 0.79 -26.86
CA PRO A 360 13.57 -0.16 -25.85
C PRO A 360 15.04 0.10 -25.51
N LEU A 361 15.30 0.45 -24.25
CA LEU A 361 16.67 0.73 -23.75
C LEU A 361 17.63 -0.42 -24.03
N PHE A 362 17.10 -1.63 -24.29
CA PHE A 362 17.86 -2.82 -24.63
C PHE A 362 17.19 -3.56 -25.80
N GLY A 363 17.99 -3.94 -26.81
CA GLY A 363 17.55 -4.58 -28.05
C GLY A 363 16.87 -5.93 -27.87
N ARG A 364 16.25 -6.44 -28.95
CA ARG A 364 15.40 -7.66 -29.03
C ARG A 364 16.03 -8.97 -28.50
N ASP A 365 17.33 -9.00 -28.23
CA ASP A 365 18.08 -10.13 -27.65
C ASP A 365 18.23 -10.02 -26.12
N GLN A 366 17.16 -9.64 -25.41
CA GLN A 366 17.23 -9.45 -23.96
C GLN A 366 17.38 -10.78 -23.22
N VAL A 367 18.35 -10.83 -22.30
CA VAL A 367 18.39 -11.83 -21.22
C VAL A 367 17.03 -11.84 -20.53
N LYS A 368 16.42 -13.03 -20.41
CA LYS A 368 15.12 -13.16 -19.73
C LYS A 368 15.22 -12.54 -18.33
N PRO A 369 14.26 -11.71 -17.90
CA PRO A 369 14.35 -10.99 -16.62
C PRO A 369 14.50 -11.93 -15.42
N ASP A 370 14.01 -13.16 -15.55
CA ASP A 370 14.14 -14.24 -14.58
C ASP A 370 15.61 -14.65 -14.38
N ILE A 371 16.36 -14.77 -15.49
CA ILE A 371 17.78 -15.10 -15.49
C ILE A 371 18.58 -13.92 -14.91
N ALA A 372 18.26 -12.69 -15.32
CA ALA A 372 18.90 -11.49 -14.78
C ALA A 372 18.68 -11.38 -13.26
N THR A 373 17.48 -11.70 -12.77
CA THR A 373 17.18 -11.70 -11.33
C THR A 373 17.96 -12.80 -10.60
N ALA A 374 18.05 -14.00 -11.17
CA ALA A 374 18.83 -15.10 -10.57
C ALA A 374 20.33 -14.76 -10.51
N VAL A 375 20.90 -14.19 -11.57
CA VAL A 375 22.29 -13.71 -11.58
C VAL A 375 22.49 -12.60 -10.54
N CYS A 376 21.53 -11.67 -10.41
CA CYS A 376 21.57 -10.63 -9.39
C CYS A 376 21.63 -11.21 -7.97
N ILE A 377 20.82 -12.24 -7.66
CA ILE A 377 20.86 -12.95 -6.37
C ILE A 377 22.26 -13.53 -6.12
N VAL A 378 22.82 -14.25 -7.09
CA VAL A 378 24.15 -14.87 -6.94
C VAL A 378 25.24 -13.82 -6.72
N VAL A 379 25.23 -12.74 -7.50
CA VAL A 379 26.20 -11.65 -7.35
C VAL A 379 26.08 -10.97 -5.99
N LEU A 380 24.85 -10.67 -5.54
CA LEU A 380 24.63 -10.08 -4.23
C LEU A 380 25.03 -11.02 -3.10
N PHE A 381 24.76 -12.31 -3.23
CA PHE A 381 25.17 -13.31 -2.24
C PHE A 381 26.69 -13.38 -2.10
N LEU A 382 27.42 -13.46 -3.23
CA LEU A 382 28.89 -13.39 -3.21
C LEU A 382 29.38 -12.06 -2.64
N GLY A 383 28.67 -10.97 -2.91
CA GLY A 383 28.89 -9.66 -2.31
C GLY A 383 28.72 -9.68 -0.79
N CYS A 384 27.69 -10.36 -0.25
CA CYS A 384 27.50 -10.53 1.19
C CYS A 384 28.66 -11.28 1.83
N LEU A 385 29.13 -12.37 1.21
CA LEU A 385 30.28 -13.13 1.72
C LEU A 385 31.55 -12.27 1.74
N TRP A 386 31.77 -11.49 0.68
CA TRP A 386 32.88 -10.54 0.63
C TRP A 386 32.75 -9.41 1.67
N ALA A 387 31.55 -8.84 1.86
CA ALA A 387 31.33 -7.79 2.83
C ALA A 387 31.50 -8.31 4.27
N ALA A 388 30.97 -9.51 4.54
CA ALA A 388 31.14 -10.20 5.82
C ALA A 388 32.63 -10.41 6.14
N SER A 389 33.44 -10.85 5.17
CA SER A 389 34.88 -11.08 5.38
C SER A 389 35.69 -9.81 5.65
N ARG A 390 35.07 -8.62 5.62
CA ARG A 390 35.70 -7.34 5.96
C ARG A 390 35.37 -6.85 7.36
N TRP A 391 34.69 -7.66 8.19
CA TRP A 391 34.33 -7.29 9.56
C TRP A 391 35.53 -6.88 10.42
N LEU A 392 36.71 -7.49 10.23
CA LEU A 392 37.96 -7.15 10.94
C LEU A 392 38.37 -5.69 10.73
N SER A 393 38.14 -5.14 9.53
CA SER A 393 38.44 -3.74 9.22
C SER A 393 37.50 -2.75 9.89
N ALA A 394 36.41 -3.21 10.51
CA ALA A 394 35.49 -2.38 11.29
C ALA A 394 35.86 -2.34 12.79
N VAL A 395 36.77 -3.21 13.26
CA VAL A 395 37.18 -3.32 14.68
C VAL A 395 38.53 -2.66 14.95
N GLY A 396 39.35 -2.46 13.92
CA GLY A 396 40.64 -1.75 13.98
C GLY A 396 40.54 -0.34 13.46
#